data_AF-A0A3N5L3M1-F1
#
_entry.id   AF-A0A3N5L3M1-F1
#
_cell.length_a   1.000
_cell.length_b   1.000
_cell.length_c   1.000
_cell.angle_alpha   90.00
_cell.angle_beta   90.00
_cell.angle_gamma   90.00
#
_symmetry.space_group_name_H-M   'P 1'
#
loop_
_entity.id
_entity.type
_entity.pdbx_description
1 polymer ?
#
loop_
_entity_poly.entity_id
_entity_poly.type
_entity_poly.pdbx_seq_one_letter_code
_entity_poly.pdbx_strand_id
1 'polypeptide(L)'
;MQKWQKNFRRIPNNINVKVGNLQTNDLTVSCSKSIPANDIRNGVYEHIGIRFDSVDELEIDQPEFVPAAENGRYSLKNAQGYEIIHAELPKVTRTFSWDVPNWGDSWNGTHEVSIDRQVYQRTWMPPKLVSLQIEMLNFNNQNNRYTFRFVLREVLNRTDSAFLDDLSFNLNLLQENVGAVDVYPSTATRADYIATLAVNWEILPPGNRDEIINTIIGRFRNPSPEIRTAIQERYDLLAGLKPINWINGTNGFINYFGAQFRDNLVVFENLKYGNAIYVMFDDWQNLSQLSRIDLLRDNKIGFRRIVHGKGWQATLIGYVRGMLQSGH
;
A
#
# COMPACT_ATOMS: atom_id res chain seq x y z
N MET A 1 9.66 -2.29 17.33
CA MET A 1 9.24 -0.95 16.85
C MET A 1 8.77 -1.10 15.40
N GLN A 2 7.49 -0.82 15.11
CA GLN A 2 6.89 -1.05 13.78
C GLN A 2 7.63 -0.24 12.69
N LYS A 3 7.89 -0.87 11.54
CA LYS A 3 8.82 -0.37 10.50
C LYS A 3 8.20 0.63 9.49
N TRP A 4 6.99 1.14 9.72
CA TRP A 4 6.26 1.95 8.75
C TRP A 4 5.64 3.22 9.34
N GLN A 5 5.31 4.16 8.46
CA GLN A 5 4.52 5.35 8.81
C GLN A 5 3.15 4.92 9.33
N LYS A 6 2.81 5.31 10.56
CA LYS A 6 1.55 4.87 11.20
C LYS A 6 0.30 5.56 10.65
N ASN A 7 0.39 6.84 10.29
CA ASN A 7 -0.78 7.67 10.02
C ASN A 7 -0.57 8.63 8.84
N PHE A 8 -1.63 8.85 8.08
CA PHE A 8 -1.75 9.87 7.05
C PHE A 8 -2.44 11.12 7.59
N ARG A 9 -1.91 12.30 7.24
CA ARG A 9 -2.56 13.59 7.55
C ARG A 9 -3.68 13.94 6.56
N ARG A 10 -3.60 13.38 5.35
CA ARG A 10 -4.55 13.56 4.25
C ARG A 10 -4.69 12.22 3.53
N ILE A 11 -5.85 11.98 2.94
CA ILE A 11 -6.08 10.78 2.11
C ILE A 11 -5.05 10.77 0.96
N PRO A 12 -4.30 9.68 0.77
CA PRO A 12 -3.32 9.57 -0.31
C PRO A 12 -3.96 9.76 -1.70
N ASN A 13 -3.25 10.44 -2.61
CA ASN A 13 -3.78 10.78 -3.94
C ASN A 13 -4.20 9.55 -4.76
N ASN A 14 -3.43 8.45 -4.68
CA ASN A 14 -3.77 7.19 -5.35
C ASN A 14 -5.11 6.63 -4.85
N ILE A 15 -5.43 6.77 -3.56
CA ILE A 15 -6.72 6.37 -3.01
C ILE A 15 -7.84 7.27 -3.51
N ASN A 16 -7.63 8.60 -3.56
CA ASN A 16 -8.63 9.52 -4.11
C ASN A 16 -8.98 9.19 -5.57
N VAL A 17 -7.96 8.91 -6.39
CA VAL A 17 -8.16 8.50 -7.80
C VAL A 17 -8.92 7.17 -7.86
N LYS A 18 -8.53 6.19 -7.04
CA LYS A 18 -9.18 4.87 -7.02
C LYS A 18 -10.65 4.98 -6.63
N VAL A 19 -10.96 5.71 -5.53
CA VAL A 19 -12.34 5.99 -5.09
C VAL A 19 -13.14 6.69 -6.19
N GLY A 20 -12.54 7.67 -6.88
CA GLY A 20 -13.19 8.39 -7.98
C GLY A 20 -13.56 7.49 -9.15
N ASN A 21 -12.75 6.47 -9.42
CA ASN A 21 -12.93 5.53 -10.54
C ASN A 21 -13.80 4.30 -10.21
N LEU A 22 -14.22 4.12 -8.94
CA LEU A 22 -15.12 3.02 -8.58
C LEU A 22 -16.50 3.21 -9.22
N GLN A 23 -17.00 2.14 -9.82
CA GLN A 23 -18.34 2.08 -10.42
C GLN A 23 -19.45 2.00 -9.36
N THR A 24 -19.12 1.53 -8.15
CA THR A 24 -20.04 1.40 -7.02
C THR A 24 -19.84 2.53 -6.01
N ASN A 25 -20.91 2.86 -5.28
CA ASN A 25 -20.85 3.81 -4.16
C ASN A 25 -20.35 3.15 -2.88
N ASP A 26 -20.61 1.85 -2.71
CA ASP A 26 -20.19 1.08 -1.55
C ASP A 26 -18.78 0.52 -1.76
N LEU A 27 -17.92 0.77 -0.78
CA LEU A 27 -16.54 0.29 -0.77
C LEU A 27 -16.13 -0.13 0.64
N THR A 28 -15.06 -0.89 0.71
CA THR A 28 -14.39 -1.25 1.97
C THR A 28 -12.93 -0.84 1.90
N VAL A 29 -12.37 -0.43 3.04
CA VAL A 29 -10.92 -0.24 3.16
C VAL A 29 -10.27 -1.60 3.38
N SER A 30 -9.48 -2.02 2.39
CA SER A 30 -8.88 -3.35 2.36
C SER A 30 -7.62 -3.32 1.51
N CYS A 31 -6.68 -4.22 1.78
CA CYS A 31 -5.46 -4.33 0.99
C CYS A 31 -4.96 -5.77 0.91
N SER A 32 -4.19 -6.04 -0.14
CA SER A 32 -3.40 -7.26 -0.26
C SER A 32 -1.93 -6.93 0.00
N LYS A 33 -1.26 -7.71 0.86
CA LYS A 33 0.16 -7.50 1.16
C LYS A 33 0.91 -8.82 1.16
N SER A 34 2.01 -8.85 0.40
CA SER A 34 2.99 -9.92 0.45
C SER A 34 4.02 -9.63 1.54
N ILE A 35 4.18 -10.54 2.49
CA ILE A 35 5.04 -10.43 3.68
C ILE A 35 6.11 -11.53 3.61
N PRO A 36 7.41 -11.21 3.74
CA PRO A 36 8.44 -12.24 3.79
C PRO A 36 8.37 -13.04 5.09
N ALA A 37 8.59 -14.35 5.01
CA ALA A 37 8.54 -15.25 6.17
C ALA A 37 9.46 -14.79 7.32
N ASN A 38 10.61 -14.20 7.00
CA ASN A 38 11.52 -13.64 8.01
C ASN A 38 10.90 -12.49 8.81
N ASP A 39 10.08 -11.63 8.20
CA ASP A 39 9.43 -10.55 8.96
C ASP A 39 8.36 -11.12 9.90
N ILE A 40 7.68 -12.20 9.51
CA ILE A 40 6.72 -12.91 10.37
C ILE A 40 7.45 -13.57 11.54
N ARG A 41 8.53 -14.32 11.28
CA ARG A 41 9.36 -14.95 12.33
C ARG A 41 9.98 -13.95 13.31
N ASN A 42 10.29 -12.74 12.83
CA ASN A 42 10.81 -11.66 13.67
C ASN A 42 9.72 -10.93 14.49
N GLY A 43 8.48 -11.43 14.50
CA GLY A 43 7.37 -10.86 15.28
C GLY A 43 6.85 -9.52 14.76
N VAL A 44 7.12 -9.15 13.49
CA VAL A 44 6.71 -7.84 12.95
C VAL A 44 5.18 -7.68 12.89
N TYR A 45 4.46 -8.80 12.77
CA TYR A 45 2.99 -8.86 12.66
C TYR A 45 2.35 -9.70 13.80
N GLU A 46 3.10 -9.96 14.87
CA GLU A 46 2.60 -10.72 16.02
C GLU A 46 1.47 -9.98 16.74
N HIS A 47 1.48 -8.64 16.74
CA HIS A 47 0.41 -7.80 17.32
C HIS A 47 -0.93 -7.89 16.58
N ILE A 48 -0.97 -8.52 15.41
CA ILE A 48 -2.20 -8.85 14.67
C ILE A 48 -2.40 -10.38 14.54
N GLY A 49 -1.68 -11.17 15.33
CA GLY A 49 -1.84 -12.61 15.41
C GLY A 49 -1.26 -13.40 14.23
N ILE A 50 -0.40 -12.81 13.39
CA ILE A 50 0.32 -13.53 12.33
C ILE A 50 1.70 -13.92 12.86
N ARG A 51 1.91 -15.21 13.09
CA ARG A 51 3.18 -15.76 13.58
C ARG A 51 3.47 -17.14 13.02
N PHE A 52 4.68 -17.64 13.27
CA PHE A 52 5.00 -19.05 13.15
C PHE A 52 4.85 -19.72 14.51
N ASP A 53 4.32 -20.93 14.54
CA ASP A 53 4.21 -21.74 15.75
C ASP A 53 5.55 -22.42 16.12
N SER A 54 5.53 -23.27 17.15
CA SER A 54 6.72 -24.00 17.62
C SER A 54 7.27 -25.02 16.61
N VAL A 55 6.51 -25.39 15.58
CA VAL A 55 6.90 -26.36 14.54
C VAL A 55 7.16 -25.68 13.18
N ASP A 56 7.26 -24.35 13.14
CA ASP A 56 7.49 -23.53 11.94
C ASP A 56 6.34 -23.61 10.91
N GLU A 57 5.11 -23.83 11.38
CA GLU A 57 3.89 -23.64 10.60
C GLU A 57 3.31 -22.24 10.81
N LEU A 58 2.78 -21.64 9.72
CA LEU A 58 2.15 -20.32 9.79
C LEU A 58 0.80 -20.43 10.53
N GLU A 59 0.66 -19.65 11.60
CA GLU A 59 -0.56 -19.54 12.39
C GLU A 59 -1.17 -18.14 12.28
N ILE A 60 -2.50 -18.07 12.20
CA ILE A 60 -3.28 -16.85 12.35
C ILE A 60 -4.20 -17.05 13.56
N ASP A 61 -3.93 -16.37 14.67
CA ASP A 61 -4.65 -16.54 15.93
C ASP A 61 -6.17 -16.45 15.79
N GLN A 62 -6.60 -15.35 15.16
CA GLN A 62 -7.99 -15.04 14.93
C GLN A 62 -8.12 -14.47 13.53
N PRO A 63 -8.95 -15.07 12.65
CA PRO A 63 -9.12 -14.58 11.30
C PRO A 63 -9.87 -13.24 11.26
N GLU A 64 -10.53 -12.85 12.35
CA GLU A 64 -11.21 -11.56 12.49
C GLU A 64 -11.20 -11.11 13.95
N PHE A 65 -10.80 -9.87 14.21
CA PHE A 65 -10.73 -9.29 15.56
C PHE A 65 -10.79 -7.76 15.50
N VAL A 66 -11.11 -7.11 16.62
CA VAL A 66 -11.02 -5.64 16.74
C VAL A 66 -9.57 -5.25 17.03
N PRO A 67 -8.92 -4.38 16.23
CA PRO A 67 -7.55 -3.95 16.48
C PRO A 67 -7.33 -3.41 17.89
N ALA A 68 -6.27 -3.89 18.55
CA ALA A 68 -5.97 -3.55 19.93
C ALA A 68 -5.61 -2.07 20.12
N ALA A 69 -6.04 -1.48 21.22
CA ALA A 69 -5.92 -0.04 21.48
C ALA A 69 -4.46 0.46 21.48
N GLU A 70 -3.54 -0.40 21.91
CA GLU A 70 -2.10 -0.17 21.97
C GLU A 70 -1.41 -0.07 20.59
N ASN A 71 -2.06 -0.52 19.51
CA ASN A 71 -1.46 -0.52 18.17
C ASN A 71 -1.26 0.90 17.61
N GLY A 72 -2.11 1.84 18.00
CA GLY A 72 -2.01 3.24 17.60
C GLY A 72 -3.20 4.10 17.97
N ARG A 73 -3.17 5.36 17.53
CA ARG A 73 -4.18 6.37 17.87
C ARG A 73 -5.55 5.99 17.30
N TYR A 74 -5.61 5.52 16.07
CA TYR A 74 -6.88 5.14 15.45
C TYR A 74 -7.38 3.80 15.98
N SER A 75 -6.48 2.90 16.33
CA SER A 75 -6.84 1.65 17.03
C SER A 75 -7.43 1.94 18.42
N LEU A 76 -6.84 2.86 19.19
CA LEU A 76 -7.40 3.35 20.46
C LEU A 76 -8.79 3.96 20.29
N LYS A 77 -8.95 4.85 19.30
CA LYS A 77 -10.26 5.45 18.98
C LYS A 77 -11.29 4.40 18.58
N ASN A 78 -10.88 3.39 17.82
CA ASN A 78 -11.77 2.32 17.35
C ASN A 78 -12.27 1.47 18.52
N ALA A 79 -11.38 1.14 19.46
CA ALA A 79 -11.68 0.28 20.60
C ALA A 79 -12.39 1.00 21.76
N GLN A 80 -12.04 2.26 22.03
CA GLN A 80 -12.49 2.97 23.23
C GLN A 80 -13.38 4.19 22.94
N GLY A 81 -13.44 4.68 21.70
CA GLY A 81 -14.08 5.95 21.38
C GLY A 81 -13.15 7.14 21.61
N TYR A 82 -13.65 8.36 21.41
CA TYR A 82 -12.87 9.59 21.63
C TYR A 82 -13.74 10.83 21.76
N GLU A 83 -13.18 11.88 22.34
CA GLU A 83 -13.82 13.19 22.37
C GLU A 83 -13.32 14.08 21.22
N ILE A 84 -14.25 14.78 20.58
CA ILE A 84 -13.98 15.91 19.70
C ILE A 84 -14.10 17.19 20.51
N ILE A 85 -13.04 18.00 20.53
CA ILE A 85 -13.01 19.30 21.19
C ILE A 85 -13.40 20.36 20.16
N HIS A 86 -14.47 21.09 20.42
CA HIS A 86 -14.95 22.19 19.59
C HIS A 86 -14.31 23.50 20.03
N ALA A 87 -13.08 23.74 19.55
CA ALA A 87 -12.30 24.93 19.89
C ALA A 87 -12.85 26.21 19.22
N GLU A 88 -13.62 26.04 18.15
CA GLU A 88 -14.29 27.07 17.36
C GLU A 88 -15.58 27.60 18.02
N LEU A 89 -16.20 26.82 18.91
CA LEU A 89 -17.42 27.21 19.61
C LEU A 89 -17.08 28.03 20.87
N PRO A 90 -18.00 28.91 21.31
CA PRO A 90 -17.82 29.60 22.58
C PRO A 90 -17.71 28.59 23.73
N LYS A 91 -16.84 28.90 24.69
CA LYS A 91 -16.71 28.11 25.92
C LYS A 91 -18.03 28.15 26.70
N VAL A 92 -18.31 27.05 27.39
CA VAL A 92 -19.47 26.93 28.27
C VAL A 92 -19.01 26.85 29.72
N THR A 93 -19.80 27.40 30.63
CA THR A 93 -19.58 27.22 32.06
C THR A 93 -19.89 25.77 32.44
N ARG A 94 -18.93 25.08 33.04
CA ARG A 94 -19.13 23.76 33.65
C ARG A 94 -18.78 23.84 35.13
N THR A 95 -19.71 23.40 35.96
CA THR A 95 -19.49 23.23 37.39
C THR A 95 -18.82 21.89 37.64
N PHE A 96 -17.82 21.92 38.48
CA PHE A 96 -16.97 20.80 38.82
C PHE A 96 -17.00 20.68 40.34
N SER A 97 -17.45 19.54 40.88
CA SER A 97 -17.62 19.32 42.32
C SER A 97 -16.90 18.09 42.84
N TRP A 98 -16.36 18.20 44.06
CA TRP A 98 -15.68 17.12 44.79
C TRP A 98 -15.91 17.28 46.29
N ASP A 99 -15.98 16.13 46.95
CA ASP A 99 -15.96 16.06 48.40
C ASP A 99 -14.55 16.33 48.93
N VAL A 100 -14.43 17.30 49.82
CA VAL A 100 -13.20 17.61 50.55
C VAL A 100 -13.36 17.31 52.03
N PRO A 101 -12.32 16.77 52.68
CA PRO A 101 -12.33 16.54 54.12
C PRO A 101 -12.54 17.82 54.92
N ASN A 102 -13.36 17.75 55.96
CA ASN A 102 -13.52 18.84 56.91
C ASN A 102 -12.21 19.06 57.68
N TRP A 103 -11.66 20.27 57.63
CA TRP A 103 -10.37 20.63 58.24
C TRP A 103 -9.19 19.74 57.83
N GLY A 104 -9.25 19.13 56.63
CA GLY A 104 -8.19 18.25 56.13
C GLY A 104 -8.21 16.83 56.71
N ASP A 105 -9.25 16.45 57.45
CA ASP A 105 -9.42 15.13 58.03
C ASP A 105 -10.82 14.57 57.78
N SER A 106 -10.90 13.45 57.05
CA SER A 106 -12.17 12.84 56.63
C SER A 106 -12.93 12.20 57.79
N TRP A 107 -12.28 11.97 58.94
CA TRP A 107 -12.95 11.52 60.16
C TRP A 107 -13.94 12.57 60.69
N ASN A 108 -13.71 13.85 60.40
CA ASN A 108 -14.61 14.94 60.78
C ASN A 108 -15.75 15.17 59.76
N GLY A 109 -15.93 14.23 58.83
CA GLY A 109 -16.85 14.32 57.70
C GLY A 109 -16.24 15.01 56.48
N THR A 110 -17.02 15.07 55.41
CA THR A 110 -16.68 15.76 54.16
C THR A 110 -17.72 16.82 53.83
N HIS A 111 -17.34 17.83 53.06
CA HIS A 111 -18.28 18.75 52.43
C HIS A 111 -17.99 18.86 50.93
N GLU A 112 -19.04 19.07 50.13
CA GLU A 112 -18.89 19.29 48.70
C GLU A 112 -18.37 20.71 48.44
N VAL A 113 -17.31 20.82 47.64
CA VAL A 113 -16.87 22.08 47.07
C VAL A 113 -17.08 22.03 45.56
N SER A 114 -17.68 23.10 45.04
CA SER A 114 -17.95 23.28 43.62
C SER A 114 -17.22 24.50 43.08
N ILE A 115 -16.62 24.37 41.89
CA ILE A 115 -16.02 25.48 41.14
C ILE A 115 -16.55 25.51 39.71
N ASP A 116 -16.88 26.71 39.25
CA ASP A 116 -17.27 26.94 37.87
C ASP A 116 -16.04 27.27 37.02
N ARG A 117 -15.93 26.63 35.85
CA ARG A 117 -14.86 26.89 34.88
C ARG A 117 -15.42 27.01 33.47
N GLN A 118 -14.85 27.92 32.70
CA GLN A 118 -15.10 28.02 31.26
C GLN A 118 -14.33 26.92 30.52
N VAL A 119 -15.06 26.00 29.89
CA VAL A 119 -14.47 24.85 29.17
C VAL A 119 -14.92 24.82 27.72
N TYR A 120 -14.08 24.23 26.86
CA TYR A 120 -14.48 23.95 25.48
C TYR A 120 -15.60 22.91 25.47
N GLN A 121 -16.55 23.10 24.55
CA GLN A 121 -17.58 22.12 24.28
C GLN A 121 -16.93 20.87 23.69
N ARG A 122 -17.43 19.70 24.09
CA ARG A 122 -16.89 18.39 23.70
C ARG A 122 -18.01 17.49 23.25
N THR A 123 -17.77 16.76 22.17
CA THR A 123 -18.68 15.72 21.69
C THR A 123 -18.02 14.37 21.88
N TRP A 124 -18.68 13.48 22.60
CA TRP A 124 -18.25 12.08 22.74
C TRP A 124 -18.60 11.30 21.48
N MET A 125 -17.60 10.69 20.86
CA MET A 125 -17.76 9.75 19.77
C MET A 125 -17.59 8.32 20.33
N PRO A 126 -18.62 7.46 20.24
CA PRO A 126 -18.52 6.09 20.72
C PRO A 126 -17.47 5.29 19.91
N PRO A 127 -16.92 4.20 20.49
CA PRO A 127 -16.05 3.30 19.75
C PRO A 127 -16.77 2.73 18.53
N LYS A 128 -16.08 2.69 17.40
CA LYS A 128 -16.62 2.10 16.16
C LYS A 128 -16.55 0.57 16.16
N LEU A 129 -15.60 -0.01 16.90
CA LEU A 129 -15.38 -1.46 16.98
C LEU A 129 -15.25 -2.16 15.62
N VAL A 130 -14.68 -1.46 14.63
CA VAL A 130 -14.44 -2.04 13.29
C VAL A 130 -13.47 -3.20 13.42
N SER A 131 -13.86 -4.38 12.94
CA SER A 131 -13.01 -5.56 12.93
C SER A 131 -12.10 -5.58 11.71
N LEU A 132 -10.88 -6.10 11.91
CA LEU A 132 -9.92 -6.42 10.88
C LEU A 132 -9.98 -7.93 10.60
N GLN A 133 -10.32 -8.28 9.37
CA GLN A 133 -10.29 -9.64 8.86
C GLN A 133 -8.96 -9.89 8.15
N ILE A 134 -8.35 -11.04 8.42
CA ILE A 134 -7.09 -11.51 7.83
C ILE A 134 -7.33 -12.86 7.15
N GLU A 135 -6.91 -12.98 5.90
CA GLU A 135 -6.97 -14.23 5.16
C GLU A 135 -5.66 -14.45 4.38
N MET A 136 -5.09 -15.65 4.49
CA MET A 136 -3.95 -16.04 3.66
C MET A 136 -4.43 -16.40 2.25
N LEU A 137 -3.93 -15.66 1.26
CA LEU A 137 -4.27 -15.82 -0.14
C LEU A 137 -3.41 -16.86 -0.85
N ASN A 138 -2.09 -16.78 -0.64
CA ASN A 138 -1.12 -17.63 -1.30
C ASN A 138 0.22 -17.65 -0.53
N PHE A 139 0.97 -18.74 -0.64
CA PHE A 139 2.36 -18.83 -0.24
C PHE A 139 3.25 -19.03 -1.47
N ASN A 140 4.21 -18.13 -1.68
CA ASN A 140 5.18 -18.24 -2.74
C ASN A 140 6.46 -18.90 -2.22
N ASN A 141 6.62 -20.19 -2.55
CA ASN A 141 7.77 -21.02 -2.21
C ASN A 141 9.11 -20.46 -2.76
N GLN A 142 9.09 -19.73 -3.88
CA GLN A 142 10.31 -19.29 -4.57
C GLN A 142 10.98 -18.12 -3.87
N ASN A 143 10.19 -17.20 -3.31
CA ASN A 143 10.68 -16.01 -2.60
C ASN A 143 10.41 -16.06 -1.09
N ASN A 144 9.84 -17.16 -0.60
CA ASN A 144 9.47 -17.39 0.80
C ASN A 144 8.61 -16.27 1.38
N ARG A 145 7.53 -15.93 0.66
CA ARG A 145 6.59 -14.87 1.06
C ARG A 145 5.17 -15.36 1.14
N TYR A 146 4.48 -14.91 2.17
CA TYR A 146 3.07 -15.15 2.39
C TYR A 146 2.28 -13.93 1.97
N THR A 147 1.25 -14.16 1.19
CA THR A 147 0.37 -13.11 0.71
C THR A 147 -0.92 -13.17 1.50
N PHE A 148 -1.28 -12.04 2.10
CA PHE A 148 -2.48 -11.90 2.90
C PHE A 148 -3.42 -10.86 2.29
N ARG A 149 -4.71 -11.07 2.53
CA ARG A 149 -5.78 -10.09 2.37
C ARG A 149 -6.14 -9.56 3.75
N PHE A 150 -6.22 -8.24 3.86
CA PHE A 150 -6.65 -7.52 5.05
C PHE A 150 -7.89 -6.71 4.71
N VAL A 151 -8.98 -6.87 5.45
CA VAL A 151 -10.26 -6.18 5.19
C VAL A 151 -10.78 -5.60 6.50
N LEU A 152 -11.05 -4.29 6.53
CA LEU A 152 -11.85 -3.71 7.61
C LEU A 152 -13.33 -3.96 7.33
N ARG A 153 -14.06 -4.51 8.30
CA ARG A 153 -15.48 -4.88 8.17
C ARG A 153 -16.41 -3.70 8.41
N GLU A 154 -16.15 -2.61 7.71
CA GLU A 154 -17.02 -1.43 7.63
C GLU A 154 -17.22 -1.11 6.14
N VAL A 155 -18.48 -1.10 5.71
CA VAL A 155 -18.84 -0.68 4.35
C VAL A 155 -19.08 0.83 4.38
N LEU A 156 -18.35 1.56 3.53
CA LEU A 156 -18.44 3.00 3.40
C LEU A 156 -19.22 3.33 2.13
N ASN A 157 -20.21 4.22 2.24
CA ASN A 157 -20.96 4.70 1.09
C ASN A 157 -20.52 6.12 0.71
N ARG A 158 -20.13 6.30 -0.56
CA ARG A 158 -19.66 7.58 -1.11
C ARG A 158 -20.67 8.73 -1.04
N THR A 159 -21.96 8.44 -0.88
CA THR A 159 -23.00 9.48 -0.79
C THR A 159 -23.23 9.97 0.63
N ASP A 160 -22.62 9.31 1.64
CA ASP A 160 -22.78 9.71 3.04
C ASP A 160 -21.98 10.99 3.32
N SER A 161 -22.57 11.88 4.12
CA SER A 161 -21.94 13.15 4.50
C SER A 161 -20.65 12.95 5.32
N ALA A 162 -20.56 11.84 6.07
CA ALA A 162 -19.40 11.45 6.86
C ALA A 162 -18.35 10.64 6.08
N PHE A 163 -18.59 10.33 4.80
CA PHE A 163 -17.77 9.40 4.01
C PHE A 163 -16.27 9.71 4.06
N LEU A 164 -15.87 10.97 3.91
CA LEU A 164 -14.45 11.35 3.90
C LEU A 164 -13.79 11.16 5.27
N ASP A 165 -14.53 11.45 6.35
CA ASP A 165 -14.04 11.26 7.72
C ASP A 165 -13.90 9.77 8.04
N ASP A 166 -14.89 8.96 7.64
CA ASP A 166 -14.87 7.52 7.83
C ASP A 166 -13.81 6.83 6.98
N LEU A 167 -13.64 7.25 5.73
CA LEU A 167 -12.57 6.76 4.86
C LEU A 167 -11.19 7.09 5.45
N SER A 168 -11.00 8.34 5.89
CA SER A 168 -9.75 8.75 6.55
C SER A 168 -9.49 7.94 7.83
N PHE A 169 -10.53 7.69 8.63
CA PHE A 169 -10.43 6.88 9.84
C PHE A 169 -10.00 5.45 9.51
N ASN A 170 -10.68 4.79 8.57
CA ASN A 170 -10.41 3.41 8.19
C ASN A 170 -9.03 3.23 7.54
N LEU A 171 -8.61 4.17 6.69
CA LEU A 171 -7.26 4.15 6.10
C LEU A 171 -6.19 4.21 7.19
N ASN A 172 -6.35 5.09 8.18
CA ASN A 172 -5.39 5.17 9.28
C ASN A 172 -5.44 3.93 10.19
N LEU A 173 -6.64 3.38 10.47
CA LEU A 173 -6.78 2.15 11.24
C LEU A 173 -6.04 0.97 10.56
N LEU A 174 -6.22 0.80 9.24
CA LEU A 174 -5.51 -0.26 8.51
C LEU A 174 -4.01 0.02 8.41
N GLN A 175 -3.60 1.29 8.20
CA GLN A 175 -2.19 1.68 8.13
C GLN A 175 -1.44 1.43 9.44
N GLU A 176 -2.06 1.73 10.60
CA GLU A 176 -1.46 1.48 11.91
C GLU A 176 -1.16 0.00 12.13
N ASN A 177 -2.06 -0.88 11.67
CA ASN A 177 -1.98 -2.32 11.94
C ASN A 177 -1.16 -3.09 10.91
N VAL A 178 -1.28 -2.74 9.61
CA VAL A 178 -0.72 -3.52 8.50
C VAL A 178 0.40 -2.77 7.77
N GLY A 179 0.41 -1.44 7.80
CA GLY A 179 1.38 -0.62 7.08
C GLY A 179 1.23 -0.64 5.56
N ALA A 180 0.04 -0.98 5.07
CA ALA A 180 -0.38 -0.86 3.68
C ALA A 180 -1.89 -0.60 3.66
N VAL A 181 -2.34 0.21 2.70
CA VAL A 181 -3.75 0.58 2.55
C VAL A 181 -4.15 0.57 1.09
N ASP A 182 -5.40 0.23 0.85
CA ASP A 182 -6.04 0.33 -0.45
C ASP A 182 -7.58 0.37 -0.24
N VAL A 183 -8.34 0.52 -1.31
CA VAL A 183 -9.81 0.49 -1.30
C VAL A 183 -10.33 -0.42 -2.39
N TYR A 184 -11.42 -1.12 -2.11
CA TYR A 184 -12.09 -2.03 -3.06
C TYR A 184 -13.61 -1.86 -2.95
N PRO A 185 -14.36 -2.16 -4.03
CA PRO A 185 -15.80 -2.34 -3.93
C PRO A 185 -16.16 -3.31 -2.79
N SER A 186 -17.28 -3.07 -2.10
CA SER A 186 -17.75 -3.98 -1.04
C SER A 186 -18.03 -5.40 -1.56
N THR A 187 -18.22 -5.54 -2.87
CA THR A 187 -18.44 -6.81 -3.59
C THR A 187 -17.15 -7.48 -4.07
N ALA A 188 -15.97 -6.92 -3.77
CA ALA A 188 -14.70 -7.45 -4.27
C ALA A 188 -14.44 -8.89 -3.80
N THR A 189 -14.16 -9.75 -4.77
CA THR A 189 -13.92 -11.17 -4.60
C THR A 189 -12.45 -11.45 -4.26
N ARG A 190 -12.16 -12.65 -3.75
CA ARG A 190 -10.78 -13.11 -3.53
C ARG A 190 -9.90 -12.97 -4.79
N ALA A 191 -10.47 -13.21 -5.97
CA ALA A 191 -9.76 -13.10 -7.25
C ALA A 191 -9.32 -11.65 -7.53
N ASP A 192 -10.12 -10.65 -7.18
CA ASP A 192 -9.80 -9.24 -7.39
C ASP A 192 -8.56 -8.81 -6.56
N TYR A 193 -8.46 -9.31 -5.33
CA TYR A 193 -7.28 -9.08 -4.49
C TYR A 193 -6.03 -9.77 -5.04
N ILE A 194 -6.17 -11.00 -5.55
CA ILE A 194 -5.07 -11.73 -6.20
C ILE A 194 -4.63 -11.00 -7.48
N ALA A 195 -5.56 -10.51 -8.28
CA ALA A 195 -5.27 -9.74 -9.50
C ALA A 195 -4.54 -8.42 -9.19
N THR A 196 -4.76 -7.82 -8.02
CA THR A 196 -4.07 -6.56 -7.67
C THR A 196 -2.63 -6.80 -7.23
N LEU A 197 -2.31 -7.96 -6.67
CA LEU A 197 -0.92 -8.38 -6.43
C LEU A 197 -0.17 -8.65 -7.74
N ALA A 198 -0.91 -8.89 -8.83
CA ALA A 198 -0.38 -9.15 -10.15
C ALA A 198 0.07 -7.88 -10.92
N VAL A 199 -0.26 -6.67 -10.46
CA VAL A 199 0.05 -5.43 -11.20
C VAL A 199 0.85 -4.46 -10.34
N ASN A 200 2.17 -4.67 -10.27
CA ASN A 200 3.13 -3.70 -9.71
C ASN A 200 3.65 -2.73 -10.79
N TRP A 201 2.79 -2.35 -11.74
CA TRP A 201 3.15 -1.53 -12.89
C TRP A 201 2.09 -0.47 -13.15
N GLU A 202 2.52 0.73 -13.55
CA GLU A 202 1.66 1.86 -13.91
C GLU A 202 1.99 2.30 -15.34
N ILE A 203 0.98 2.41 -16.20
CA ILE A 203 1.12 3.04 -17.52
C ILE A 203 1.20 4.54 -17.33
N LEU A 204 2.26 5.16 -17.84
CA LEU A 204 2.44 6.60 -17.78
C LEU A 204 1.52 7.31 -18.78
N PRO A 205 0.96 8.47 -18.40
CA PRO A 205 0.21 9.29 -19.35
C PRO A 205 1.12 9.69 -20.52
N PRO A 206 0.55 9.89 -21.72
CA PRO A 206 1.30 10.41 -22.84
C PRO A 206 1.85 11.79 -22.47
N GLY A 207 3.14 11.99 -22.74
CA GLY A 207 3.86 13.23 -22.43
C GLY A 207 5.03 13.40 -23.37
N ASN A 208 5.65 14.58 -23.33
CA ASN A 208 6.89 14.78 -24.06
C ASN A 208 8.05 14.01 -23.39
N ARG A 209 9.16 13.88 -24.12
CA ARG A 209 10.35 13.16 -23.65
C ARG A 209 10.77 13.55 -22.24
N ASP A 210 10.85 14.85 -21.96
CA ASP A 210 11.40 15.34 -20.70
C ASP A 210 10.42 15.13 -19.55
N GLU A 211 9.11 15.21 -19.77
CA GLU A 211 8.08 14.89 -18.79
C GLU A 211 8.16 13.42 -18.34
N ILE A 212 8.30 12.50 -19.29
CA ILE A 212 8.37 11.07 -19.00
C ILE A 212 9.68 10.74 -18.28
N ILE A 213 10.81 11.25 -18.76
CA ILE A 213 12.12 11.07 -18.12
C ILE A 213 12.11 11.65 -16.69
N ASN A 214 11.56 12.85 -16.49
CA ASN A 214 11.47 13.45 -15.16
C ASN A 214 10.56 12.64 -14.23
N THR A 215 9.49 12.04 -14.75
CA THR A 215 8.61 11.14 -13.99
C THR A 215 9.34 9.87 -13.55
N ILE A 216 10.18 9.30 -14.42
CA ILE A 216 11.00 8.12 -14.09
C ILE A 216 12.07 8.48 -13.06
N ILE A 217 12.81 9.58 -13.28
CA ILE A 217 13.89 10.05 -12.40
C ILE A 217 13.36 10.45 -11.02
N GLY A 218 12.20 11.12 -10.96
CA GLY A 218 11.60 11.62 -9.73
C GLY A 218 11.24 10.56 -8.71
N ARG A 219 11.22 9.28 -9.10
CA ARG A 219 10.98 8.13 -8.21
C ARG A 219 12.21 7.72 -7.40
N PHE A 220 13.41 8.13 -7.82
CA PHE A 220 14.64 7.83 -7.12
C PHE A 220 14.93 8.89 -6.05
N ARG A 221 15.25 8.45 -4.84
CA ARG A 221 15.74 9.34 -3.79
C ARG A 221 17.21 9.69 -4.11
N ASN A 222 17.46 10.94 -4.51
CA ASN A 222 18.78 11.45 -4.89
C ASN A 222 19.48 10.61 -5.98
N PRO A 223 18.95 10.59 -7.22
CA PRO A 223 19.55 9.81 -8.31
C PRO A 223 20.91 10.38 -8.69
N SER A 224 21.91 9.50 -8.77
CA SER A 224 23.26 9.86 -9.19
C SER A 224 23.29 10.29 -10.66
N PRO A 225 24.31 11.07 -11.10
CA PRO A 225 24.47 11.45 -12.50
C PRO A 225 24.45 10.23 -13.44
N GLU A 226 25.07 9.12 -13.04
CA GLU A 226 25.16 7.90 -13.84
C GLU A 226 23.78 7.26 -14.04
N ILE A 227 22.93 7.23 -13.01
CA ILE A 227 21.56 6.73 -13.12
C ILE A 227 20.75 7.62 -14.06
N ARG A 228 20.91 8.94 -13.97
CA ARG A 228 20.21 9.88 -14.86
C ARG A 228 20.61 9.68 -16.31
N THR A 229 21.90 9.55 -16.59
CA THR A 229 22.42 9.27 -17.93
C THR A 229 21.92 7.93 -18.45
N ALA A 230 21.97 6.87 -17.62
CA ALA A 230 21.48 5.55 -18.00
C ALA A 230 19.98 5.58 -18.35
N ILE A 231 19.15 6.27 -17.57
CA ILE A 231 17.72 6.44 -17.85
C ILE A 231 17.52 7.14 -19.19
N GLN A 232 18.21 8.26 -19.44
CA GLN A 232 18.09 9.01 -20.70
C GLN A 232 18.49 8.15 -21.90
N GLU A 233 19.65 7.50 -21.84
CA GLU A 233 20.13 6.64 -22.93
C GLU A 233 19.18 5.47 -23.20
N ARG A 234 18.60 4.86 -22.16
CA ARG A 234 17.73 3.68 -22.31
C ARG A 234 16.35 4.10 -22.79
N TYR A 235 15.85 5.24 -22.30
CA TYR A 235 14.64 5.86 -22.81
C TYR A 235 14.79 6.19 -24.30
N ASP A 236 15.85 6.90 -24.70
CA ASP A 236 16.04 7.32 -26.10
C ASP A 236 16.16 6.13 -27.05
N LEU A 237 16.85 5.06 -26.62
CA LEU A 237 16.93 3.81 -27.35
C LEU A 237 15.55 3.17 -27.60
N LEU A 238 14.73 3.06 -26.55
CA LEU A 238 13.40 2.46 -26.63
C LEU A 238 12.42 3.36 -27.38
N ALA A 239 12.49 4.68 -27.20
CA ALA A 239 11.68 5.66 -27.91
C ALA A 239 11.92 5.59 -29.43
N GLY A 240 13.16 5.36 -29.86
CA GLY A 240 13.51 5.14 -31.28
C GLY A 240 12.84 3.92 -31.91
N LEU A 241 12.33 2.99 -31.10
CA LEU A 241 11.55 1.82 -31.53
C LEU A 241 10.02 2.07 -31.54
N LYS A 242 9.58 3.29 -31.20
CA LYS A 242 8.18 3.75 -31.23
C LYS A 242 7.21 2.90 -30.37
N PRO A 243 7.36 2.91 -29.04
CA PRO A 243 6.43 2.24 -28.14
C PRO A 243 5.05 2.92 -28.16
N ILE A 244 4.00 2.15 -27.84
CA ILE A 244 2.62 2.63 -27.67
C ILE A 244 2.40 3.24 -26.28
N ASN A 245 3.04 2.68 -25.25
CA ASN A 245 2.92 3.15 -23.87
C ASN A 245 4.26 3.04 -23.15
N TRP A 246 4.44 3.88 -22.14
CA TRP A 246 5.51 3.76 -21.15
C TRP A 246 4.97 3.17 -19.87
N ILE A 247 5.73 2.28 -19.26
CA ILE A 247 5.35 1.56 -18.05
C ILE A 247 6.39 1.85 -16.97
N ASN A 248 5.95 2.10 -15.74
CA ASN A 248 6.85 2.17 -14.60
C ASN A 248 6.48 1.15 -13.54
N GLY A 249 7.50 0.63 -12.87
CA GLY A 249 7.30 -0.18 -11.68
C GLY A 249 6.77 0.64 -10.51
N THR A 250 5.83 0.04 -9.80
CA THR A 250 5.33 0.46 -8.50
C THR A 250 5.73 -0.60 -7.46
N ASN A 251 5.51 -0.34 -6.17
CA ASN A 251 5.64 -1.30 -5.05
C ASN A 251 6.62 -2.47 -5.23
N GLY A 252 7.86 -2.32 -4.75
CA GLY A 252 8.89 -3.36 -4.87
C GLY A 252 9.57 -3.42 -6.24
N PHE A 253 8.93 -2.93 -7.31
CA PHE A 253 9.48 -2.82 -8.67
C PHE A 253 9.90 -1.39 -9.05
N ILE A 254 10.00 -0.46 -8.10
CA ILE A 254 10.32 0.97 -8.37
C ILE A 254 11.62 1.21 -9.18
N ASN A 255 12.55 0.25 -9.19
CA ASN A 255 13.78 0.36 -9.98
C ASN A 255 13.60 -0.05 -11.45
N TYR A 256 12.41 -0.48 -11.85
CA TYR A 256 12.12 -0.91 -13.19
C TYR A 256 11.30 0.16 -13.93
N PHE A 257 11.66 0.38 -15.20
CA PHE A 257 10.84 1.08 -16.15
C PHE A 257 10.76 0.26 -17.44
N GLY A 258 9.74 0.48 -18.24
CA GLY A 258 9.52 -0.29 -19.45
C GLY A 258 8.80 0.45 -20.56
N ALA A 259 8.87 -0.13 -21.74
CA ALA A 259 8.26 0.36 -22.96
C ALA A 259 7.39 -0.76 -23.55
N GLN A 260 6.11 -0.47 -23.74
CA GLN A 260 5.17 -1.37 -24.40
C GLN A 260 5.13 -1.05 -25.89
N PHE A 261 5.31 -2.06 -26.73
CA PHE A 261 5.28 -1.92 -28.19
C PHE A 261 3.99 -2.49 -28.79
N ARG A 262 3.41 -3.50 -28.13
CA ARG A 262 2.09 -4.11 -28.40
C ARG A 262 1.53 -4.70 -27.11
N ASP A 263 0.30 -5.20 -27.14
CA ASP A 263 -0.37 -5.79 -25.98
C ASP A 263 0.45 -6.90 -25.32
N ASN A 264 1.10 -7.75 -26.12
CA ASN A 264 1.94 -8.87 -25.68
C ASN A 264 3.45 -8.58 -25.73
N LEU A 265 3.90 -7.37 -26.10
CA LEU A 265 5.32 -7.06 -26.27
C LEU A 265 5.75 -5.88 -25.40
N VAL A 266 6.45 -6.19 -24.31
CA VAL A 266 6.93 -5.21 -23.34
C VAL A 266 8.43 -5.40 -23.07
N VAL A 267 9.16 -4.30 -23.00
CA VAL A 267 10.58 -4.31 -22.63
C VAL A 267 10.73 -3.66 -21.26
N PHE A 268 11.35 -4.36 -20.31
CA PHE A 268 11.65 -3.85 -18.96
C PHE A 268 13.16 -3.70 -18.73
N GLU A 269 13.54 -2.55 -18.18
CA GLU A 269 14.89 -2.22 -17.76
C GLU A 269 14.93 -2.06 -16.24
N ASN A 270 15.93 -2.67 -15.58
CA ASN A 270 16.17 -2.47 -14.15
C ASN A 270 17.37 -1.54 -13.95
N LEU A 271 17.09 -0.36 -13.41
CA LEU A 271 18.05 0.73 -13.25
C LEU A 271 19.02 0.55 -12.07
N LYS A 272 18.81 -0.47 -11.23
CA LYS A 272 19.62 -0.70 -10.02
C LYS A 272 20.36 -2.03 -10.02
N TYR A 273 19.79 -3.09 -10.58
CA TYR A 273 20.31 -4.45 -10.46
C TYR A 273 20.17 -5.29 -11.73
N GLY A 274 21.16 -6.14 -12.02
CA GLY A 274 21.04 -7.23 -12.99
C GLY A 274 21.68 -7.00 -14.36
N ASN A 275 22.18 -5.78 -14.63
CA ASN A 275 22.89 -5.36 -15.85
C ASN A 275 22.30 -5.98 -17.13
N ALA A 276 20.97 -5.94 -17.26
CA ALA A 276 20.26 -6.57 -18.36
C ALA A 276 18.89 -5.95 -18.56
N ILE A 277 18.45 -5.93 -19.81
CA ILE A 277 17.10 -5.59 -20.24
C ILE A 277 16.33 -6.88 -20.56
N TYR A 278 15.03 -6.88 -20.28
CA TYR A 278 14.15 -8.04 -20.44
C TYR A 278 13.09 -7.72 -21.48
N VAL A 279 13.05 -8.48 -22.57
CA VAL A 279 11.99 -8.40 -23.58
C VAL A 279 10.98 -9.50 -23.29
N MET A 280 9.76 -9.15 -22.89
CA MET A 280 8.66 -10.08 -22.67
C MET A 280 7.74 -10.02 -23.89
N PHE A 281 7.42 -11.18 -24.47
CA PHE A 281 6.67 -11.31 -25.73
C PHE A 281 5.51 -12.33 -25.62
N ASP A 282 5.05 -12.54 -24.40
CA ASP A 282 3.94 -13.42 -24.03
C ASP A 282 3.16 -12.70 -22.91
N ASP A 283 2.56 -13.43 -21.97
CA ASP A 283 1.84 -12.90 -20.78
C ASP A 283 2.78 -12.10 -19.84
N TRP A 284 3.20 -10.92 -20.28
CA TRP A 284 4.16 -10.06 -19.58
C TRP A 284 3.66 -9.65 -18.19
N GLN A 285 2.34 -9.61 -17.98
CA GLN A 285 1.72 -9.36 -16.69
C GLN A 285 2.15 -10.45 -15.69
N ASN A 286 2.12 -11.71 -16.09
CA ASN A 286 2.62 -12.81 -15.26
C ASN A 286 4.16 -12.90 -15.24
N LEU A 287 4.82 -12.73 -16.40
CA LEU A 287 6.29 -12.85 -16.47
C LEU A 287 7.02 -11.78 -15.67
N SER A 288 6.49 -10.56 -15.63
CA SER A 288 7.08 -9.44 -14.89
C SER A 288 7.01 -9.61 -13.37
N GLN A 289 6.20 -10.54 -12.86
CA GLN A 289 6.12 -10.85 -11.43
C GLN A 289 7.14 -11.90 -10.98
N LEU A 290 7.74 -12.66 -11.91
CA LEU A 290 8.70 -13.70 -11.59
C LEU A 290 10.01 -13.10 -11.06
N SER A 291 10.62 -13.78 -10.10
CA SER A 291 11.96 -13.38 -9.65
C SER A 291 12.96 -13.58 -10.78
N ARG A 292 14.09 -12.85 -10.75
CA ARG A 292 15.18 -13.05 -11.72
C ARG A 292 15.61 -14.52 -11.81
N ILE A 293 15.63 -15.23 -10.68
CA ILE A 293 16.04 -16.64 -10.64
C ILE A 293 15.02 -17.50 -11.37
N ASP A 294 13.72 -17.22 -11.19
CA ASP A 294 12.65 -18.02 -11.79
C ASP A 294 12.49 -17.74 -13.29
N LEU A 295 12.66 -16.49 -13.72
CA LEU A 295 12.82 -16.16 -15.13
C LEU A 295 13.97 -16.97 -15.77
N LEU A 296 15.09 -17.10 -15.08
CA LEU A 296 16.27 -17.80 -15.62
C LEU A 296 16.23 -19.33 -15.52
N ARG A 297 15.25 -19.91 -14.81
CA ARG A 297 15.15 -21.36 -14.59
C ARG A 297 14.43 -22.10 -15.72
N ASP A 298 13.50 -21.44 -16.40
CA ASP A 298 12.70 -22.06 -17.45
C ASP A 298 13.03 -21.44 -18.82
N ASN A 299 13.67 -22.26 -19.66
CA ASN A 299 14.14 -21.89 -20.99
C ASN A 299 13.01 -21.78 -22.03
N LYS A 300 11.76 -22.05 -21.66
CA LYS A 300 10.57 -21.99 -22.55
C LYS A 300 9.68 -20.78 -22.31
N ILE A 301 10.02 -19.93 -21.35
CA ILE A 301 9.22 -18.76 -21.02
C ILE A 301 9.31 -17.73 -22.15
N GLY A 302 8.18 -17.12 -22.52
CA GLY A 302 8.06 -16.06 -23.52
C GLY A 302 8.74 -14.72 -23.15
N PHE A 303 10.01 -14.78 -22.75
CA PHE A 303 10.86 -13.63 -22.53
C PHE A 303 12.28 -13.87 -23.04
N ARG A 304 13.01 -12.78 -23.23
CA ARG A 304 14.43 -12.78 -23.58
C ARG A 304 15.18 -11.79 -22.72
N ARG A 305 16.16 -12.29 -21.96
CA ARG A 305 17.12 -11.46 -21.22
C ARG A 305 18.30 -11.08 -22.12
N ILE A 306 18.58 -9.78 -22.22
CA ILE A 306 19.72 -9.24 -22.95
C ILE A 306 20.62 -8.55 -21.93
N VAL A 307 21.81 -9.10 -21.72
CA VAL A 307 22.81 -8.53 -20.81
C VAL A 307 23.45 -7.31 -21.44
N HIS A 308 23.63 -6.24 -20.65
CA HIS A 308 24.32 -5.02 -21.06
C HIS A 308 25.83 -5.27 -21.20
N GLY A 309 26.21 -5.92 -22.30
CA GLY A 309 27.58 -6.13 -22.77
C GLY A 309 27.80 -5.51 -24.15
N LYS A 310 28.98 -5.69 -24.75
CA LYS A 310 29.27 -5.09 -26.07
C LYS A 310 28.21 -5.53 -27.12
N GLY A 311 27.54 -4.57 -27.76
CA GLY A 311 26.53 -4.83 -28.81
C GLY A 311 25.12 -5.15 -28.32
N TRP A 312 24.83 -5.02 -27.03
CA TRP A 312 23.50 -5.32 -26.47
C TRP A 312 22.38 -4.47 -27.10
N GLN A 313 22.65 -3.20 -27.42
CA GLN A 313 21.68 -2.29 -28.03
C GLN A 313 21.24 -2.77 -29.42
N ALA A 314 22.20 -3.18 -30.25
CA ALA A 314 21.93 -3.73 -31.57
C ALA A 314 21.13 -5.04 -31.48
N THR A 315 21.45 -5.87 -30.48
CA THR A 315 20.73 -7.12 -30.20
C THR A 315 19.28 -6.85 -29.81
N LEU A 316 19.04 -5.88 -28.93
CA LEU A 316 17.69 -5.46 -28.53
C LEU A 316 16.90 -4.92 -29.71
N ILE A 317 17.47 -3.98 -30.47
CA ILE A 317 16.82 -3.37 -31.64
C ILE A 317 16.44 -4.44 -32.66
N GLY A 318 17.37 -5.34 -32.99
CA GLY A 318 17.12 -6.43 -33.94
C GLY A 318 16.01 -7.36 -33.46
N TYR A 319 15.99 -7.70 -32.17
CA TYR A 319 14.99 -8.59 -31.60
C TYR A 319 13.60 -7.96 -31.57
N VAL A 320 13.47 -6.73 -31.06
CA VAL A 320 12.17 -6.02 -31.00
C VAL A 320 11.62 -5.77 -32.40
N ARG A 321 12.47 -5.34 -33.36
CA ARG A 321 12.04 -5.16 -34.76
C ARG A 321 11.59 -6.48 -35.40
N GLY A 322 12.30 -7.57 -35.14
CA GLY A 322 11.91 -8.91 -35.58
C GLY A 322 10.52 -9.28 -35.08
N MET A 323 10.27 -9.12 -33.77
CA MET A 323 8.96 -9.41 -33.15
C MET A 323 7.84 -8.51 -33.68
N LEU A 324 8.13 -7.25 -33.97
CA LEU A 324 7.18 -6.33 -34.59
C LEU A 324 6.81 -6.74 -36.03
N GLN A 325 7.73 -7.35 -36.76
CA GLN A 325 7.50 -7.82 -38.13
C GLN A 325 6.82 -9.20 -38.19
N SER A 326 7.04 -10.06 -37.18
CA SER A 326 6.58 -11.46 -37.21
C SER A 326 5.12 -11.70 -36.83
N GLY A 327 4.34 -10.67 -36.49
CA GLY A 327 2.87 -10.77 -36.39
C GLY A 327 2.33 -11.89 -35.46
N HIS A 328 3.00 -12.17 -34.35
CA HIS A 328 2.49 -13.02 -33.28
C HIS A 328 1.98 -12.18 -32.11
#